data_AF-A0A415VDM8-F1
#
_entry.id   AF-A0A415VDM8-F1
#
_cell.length_a   1.000
_cell.length_b   1.000
_cell.length_c   1.000
_cell.angle_alpha   90.00
_cell.angle_beta   90.00
_cell.angle_gamma   90.00
#
_symmetry.space_group_name_H-M   'P 1'
#
loop_
_entity.id
_entity.type
_entity.pdbx_description
1 polymer ?
#
loop_
_entity_poly.entity_id
_entity_poly.type
_entity_poly.pdbx_seq_one_letter_code
_entity_poly.pdbx_strand_id
1 'polypeptide(L)'
;MNLLRWIGVIPASIVGMYVCYLFSMLAGYLNFGWGVTINGETINVVGAMVSILANGFAGYGFVYCGAYVAPRYKGVTALLLMIVLVIGVILGIYQDFTLGRATILETIKLLVNPIGSYIAFESIREDVIANIKTPERPMQDFGESREDYMKRVNEYRDKMKEIKSRKWYNV
;
A
#
# COMPACT_ATOMS: atom_id res chain seq x y z
N MET A 1 -13.40 -8.21 20.05
CA MET A 1 -13.79 -8.30 18.62
C MET A 1 -12.58 -8.13 17.67
N ASN A 2 -11.46 -8.82 17.92
CA ASN A 2 -10.23 -8.57 17.15
C ASN A 2 -10.01 -9.56 15.99
N LEU A 3 -10.46 -10.81 16.09
CA LEU A 3 -10.15 -11.83 15.08
C LEU A 3 -10.87 -11.62 13.73
N LEU A 4 -12.15 -11.21 13.76
CA LEU A 4 -12.94 -10.99 12.52
C LEU A 4 -12.35 -9.88 11.63
N ARG A 5 -11.70 -8.87 12.22
CA ARG A 5 -11.10 -7.76 11.45
C ARG A 5 -9.83 -8.20 10.72
N TRP A 6 -9.09 -9.17 11.26
CA TRP A 6 -7.90 -9.73 10.60
C TRP A 6 -8.25 -10.60 9.39
N ILE A 7 -9.35 -11.35 9.46
CA ILE A 7 -9.84 -12.15 8.32
C ILE A 7 -10.21 -11.25 7.13
N GLY A 8 -10.67 -10.02 7.39
CA GLY A 8 -11.01 -9.04 6.36
C GLY A 8 -9.82 -8.37 5.68
N VAL A 9 -8.61 -8.43 6.25
CA VAL A 9 -7.43 -7.72 5.72
C VAL A 9 -7.03 -8.27 4.35
N ILE A 10 -6.89 -9.59 4.21
CA ILE A 10 -6.45 -10.20 2.95
C ILE A 10 -7.49 -9.98 1.82
N PRO A 11 -8.79 -10.25 2.02
CA PRO A 11 -9.80 -9.97 1.00
C PRO A 11 -9.82 -8.50 0.58
N ALA A 12 -9.74 -7.56 1.54
CA ALA A 12 -9.72 -6.14 1.22
C ALA A 12 -8.47 -5.72 0.45
N SER A 13 -7.31 -6.31 0.76
CA SER A 13 -6.06 -6.07 0.03
C SER A 13 -6.19 -6.53 -1.42
N ILE A 14 -6.72 -7.74 -1.64
CA ILE A 14 -6.92 -8.30 -2.98
C ILE A 14 -7.91 -7.45 -3.78
N VAL A 15 -9.05 -7.08 -3.18
CA VAL A 15 -10.04 -6.22 -3.84
C VAL A 15 -9.44 -4.86 -4.18
N GLY A 16 -8.72 -4.23 -3.24
CA GLY A 16 -8.04 -2.94 -3.46
C GLY A 16 -7.05 -3.00 -4.62
N MET A 17 -6.27 -4.07 -4.71
CA MET A 17 -5.35 -4.31 -5.82
C MET A 17 -6.07 -4.32 -7.17
N TYR A 18 -7.13 -5.12 -7.30
CA TYR A 18 -7.89 -5.24 -8.55
C TYR A 18 -8.61 -3.94 -8.92
N VAL A 19 -9.23 -3.27 -7.95
CA VAL A 19 -9.93 -2.00 -8.20
C VAL A 19 -8.95 -0.93 -8.68
N CYS A 20 -7.81 -0.76 -8.02
CA CYS A 20 -6.80 0.21 -8.43
C CYS A 20 -6.19 -0.13 -9.80
N TYR A 21 -5.95 -1.41 -10.08
CA TYR A 21 -5.47 -1.85 -11.39
C TYR A 21 -6.46 -1.55 -12.52
N LEU A 22 -7.71 -1.97 -12.35
CA LEU A 22 -8.77 -1.78 -13.36
C LEU A 22 -9.05 -0.30 -13.60
N PHE A 23 -9.11 0.51 -12.53
CA PHE A 23 -9.34 1.94 -12.66
C PHE A 23 -8.19 2.64 -13.40
N SER A 24 -6.94 2.24 -13.12
CA SER A 24 -5.76 2.77 -13.81
C SER A 24 -5.74 2.40 -15.29
N MET A 25 -6.11 1.17 -15.63
CA MET A 25 -6.22 0.71 -17.02
C MET A 25 -7.35 1.42 -17.76
N LEU A 26 -8.52 1.60 -17.12
CA LEU A 26 -9.65 2.33 -17.70
C LEU A 26 -9.31 3.81 -17.93
N ALA A 27 -8.68 4.46 -16.96
CA ALA A 27 -8.22 5.84 -17.09
C ALA A 27 -7.20 5.99 -18.22
N GLY A 28 -6.28 5.03 -18.36
CA GLY A 28 -5.34 5.02 -19.49
C GLY A 28 -6.03 4.82 -20.84
N TYR A 29 -7.03 3.94 -20.90
CA TYR A 29 -7.80 3.66 -22.12
C TYR A 29 -8.58 4.90 -22.61
N LEU A 30 -9.18 5.65 -21.69
CA LEU A 30 -9.98 6.83 -22.00
C LEU A 30 -9.14 8.05 -22.41
N ASN A 31 -7.90 8.17 -21.92
CA ASN A 31 -7.08 9.36 -22.13
C ASN A 31 -6.02 9.22 -23.24
N PHE A 32 -5.59 8.01 -23.58
CA PHE A 32 -4.40 7.82 -24.42
C PHE A 32 -4.63 6.84 -25.58
N GLY A 33 -5.53 7.19 -26.51
CA GLY A 33 -5.82 6.41 -27.71
C GLY A 33 -4.61 5.63 -28.29
N TRP A 34 -4.86 4.38 -28.66
CA TRP A 34 -3.84 3.35 -28.88
C TRP A 34 -2.84 3.70 -30.00
N GLY A 35 -1.55 3.65 -29.68
CA GLY A 35 -0.46 3.51 -30.65
C GLY A 35 0.23 4.81 -31.07
N VAL A 36 1.56 4.80 -31.07
CA VAL A 36 2.37 5.74 -31.87
C VAL A 36 2.88 4.94 -33.06
N THR A 37 2.44 5.29 -34.27
CA THR A 37 2.97 4.65 -35.48
C THR A 37 4.35 5.23 -35.78
N ILE A 38 5.38 4.38 -35.72
CA ILE A 38 6.75 4.73 -36.08
C ILE A 38 7.16 3.77 -37.20
N ASN A 39 7.53 4.30 -38.36
CA ASN A 39 7.95 3.51 -39.54
C ASN A 39 6.95 2.42 -40.00
N GLY A 40 5.64 2.67 -39.90
CA GLY A 40 4.61 1.72 -40.35
C GLY A 40 4.32 0.57 -39.37
N GLU A 41 5.11 0.43 -38.31
CA GLU A 41 4.78 -0.43 -37.17
C GLU A 41 4.06 0.40 -36.10
N THR A 42 2.89 -0.06 -35.69
CA THR A 42 2.16 0.57 -34.59
C THR A 42 2.72 0.05 -33.27
N ILE A 43 3.65 0.80 -32.69
CA ILE A 43 4.19 0.48 -31.37
C ILE A 43 3.35 1.21 -30.33
N ASN A 44 2.59 0.47 -29.53
CA ASN A 44 1.78 1.06 -28.47
C ASN A 44 2.58 1.33 -27.19
N VAL A 45 3.55 2.24 -27.29
CA VAL A 45 4.41 2.67 -26.18
C VAL A 45 3.57 3.22 -25.02
N VAL A 46 2.52 3.98 -25.32
CA VAL A 46 1.66 4.58 -24.30
C VAL A 46 0.85 3.51 -23.57
N GLY A 47 0.32 2.50 -24.28
CA GLY A 47 -0.33 1.35 -23.67
C GLY A 47 0.61 0.54 -22.76
N ALA A 48 1.88 0.39 -23.15
CA ALA A 48 2.88 -0.26 -22.30
C ALA A 48 3.16 0.54 -21.02
N MET A 49 3.30 1.88 -21.11
CA MET A 49 3.49 2.76 -19.95
C MET A 49 2.29 2.73 -19.00
N VAL A 50 1.07 2.83 -19.53
CA VAL A 50 -0.17 2.72 -18.74
C VAL A 50 -0.22 1.38 -18.00
N SER A 51 0.12 0.28 -18.68
CA SER A 51 0.10 -1.05 -18.07
C SER A 51 1.15 -1.20 -16.95
N ILE A 52 2.33 -0.58 -17.11
CA ILE A 52 3.35 -0.54 -16.06
C ILE A 52 2.87 0.28 -14.85
N LEU A 53 2.31 1.47 -15.07
CA LEU A 53 1.79 2.32 -14.00
C LEU A 53 0.61 1.68 -13.27
N ALA A 54 -0.29 1.00 -14.00
CA ALA A 54 -1.41 0.26 -13.41
C ALA A 54 -0.96 -0.83 -12.42
N ASN A 55 0.18 -1.48 -12.68
CA ASN A 55 0.79 -2.42 -11.73
C ASN A 55 1.32 -1.70 -10.48
N GLY A 56 1.87 -0.49 -10.61
CA GLY A 56 2.21 0.35 -9.46
C GLY A 56 0.99 0.67 -8.60
N PHE A 57 -0.10 1.12 -9.22
CA PHE A 57 -1.35 1.38 -8.51
C PHE A 57 -1.95 0.13 -7.88
N ALA A 58 -1.81 -1.04 -8.50
CA ALA A 58 -2.22 -2.32 -7.92
C ALA A 58 -1.48 -2.59 -6.61
N GLY A 59 -0.15 -2.43 -6.60
CA GLY A 59 0.65 -2.57 -5.38
C GLY A 59 0.30 -1.56 -4.29
N TYR A 60 0.00 -0.32 -4.68
CA TYR A 60 -0.49 0.71 -3.75
C TYR A 60 -1.83 0.30 -3.13
N GLY A 61 -2.81 -0.08 -3.96
CA GLY A 61 -4.15 -0.47 -3.53
C GLY A 61 -4.14 -1.69 -2.61
N PHE A 62 -3.26 -2.67 -2.87
CA PHE A 62 -3.10 -3.84 -2.02
C PHE A 62 -2.75 -3.47 -0.57
N VAL A 63 -1.71 -2.66 -0.38
CA VAL A 63 -1.24 -2.28 0.96
C VAL A 63 -2.18 -1.28 1.60
N TYR A 64 -2.63 -0.27 0.86
CA TYR A 64 -3.47 0.80 1.40
C TYR A 64 -4.81 0.27 1.90
N CYS A 65 -5.57 -0.43 1.03
CA CYS A 65 -6.87 -0.96 1.41
C CYS A 65 -6.77 -2.01 2.52
N GLY A 66 -5.76 -2.89 2.47
CA GLY A 66 -5.54 -3.90 3.50
C GLY A 66 -5.24 -3.32 4.88
N ALA A 67 -4.34 -2.34 4.95
CA ALA A 67 -3.96 -1.71 6.21
C ALA A 67 -5.10 -0.89 6.84
N TYR A 68 -5.96 -0.28 6.02
CA TYR A 68 -7.10 0.50 6.51
C TYR A 68 -8.16 -0.34 7.23
N VAL A 69 -8.28 -1.64 6.91
CA VAL A 69 -9.17 -2.58 7.61
C VAL A 69 -8.65 -2.94 9.01
N ALA A 70 -7.36 -2.74 9.30
CA ALA A 70 -6.72 -3.02 10.58
C ALA A 70 -6.31 -1.73 11.35
N PRO A 71 -7.26 -0.93 11.86
CA PRO A 71 -7.03 0.44 12.33
C PRO A 71 -6.09 0.58 13.53
N ARG A 72 -6.01 -0.42 14.40
CA ARG A 72 -5.18 -0.36 15.60
C ARG A 72 -3.70 -0.61 15.30
N TYR A 73 -3.38 -1.23 14.17
CA TYR A 73 -2.02 -1.64 13.79
C TYR A 73 -1.68 -1.26 12.35
N LYS A 74 -2.30 -0.20 11.79
CA LYS A 74 -2.19 0.19 10.36
C LYS A 74 -0.75 0.14 9.84
N GLY A 75 0.21 0.72 10.56
CA GLY A 75 1.62 0.74 10.15
C GLY A 75 2.29 -0.64 10.11
N VAL A 76 2.02 -1.50 11.11
CA VAL A 76 2.56 -2.87 11.15
C VAL A 76 1.91 -3.74 10.08
N THR A 77 0.59 -3.62 9.91
CA THR A 77 -0.15 -4.33 8.86
C THR A 77 0.33 -3.92 7.47
N ALA A 78 0.56 -2.62 7.23
CA ALA A 78 1.09 -2.12 5.96
C ALA A 78 2.49 -2.70 5.65
N LEU A 79 3.38 -2.75 6.66
CA LEU A 79 4.71 -3.36 6.51
C LEU A 79 4.61 -4.84 6.15
N LEU A 80 3.76 -5.60 6.84
CA LEU A 80 3.57 -7.03 6.57
C LEU A 80 2.99 -7.27 5.17
N LEU A 81 1.99 -6.49 4.75
CA LEU A 81 1.40 -6.60 3.42
C LEU A 81 2.42 -6.26 2.32
N MET A 82 3.28 -5.25 2.55
CA MET A 82 4.37 -4.92 1.62
C MET A 82 5.35 -6.10 1.47
N ILE A 83 5.76 -6.73 2.58
CA ILE A 83 6.65 -7.91 2.56
C ILE A 83 6.00 -9.08 1.82
N VAL A 84 4.73 -9.38 2.13
CA VAL A 84 3.97 -10.45 1.46
C VAL A 84 3.88 -10.20 -0.03
N LEU A 85 3.64 -8.96 -0.45
CA LEU A 85 3.57 -8.60 -1.86
C LEU A 85 4.94 -8.74 -2.55
N VAL A 86 6.04 -8.31 -1.92
CA VAL A 86 7.39 -8.49 -2.48
C VAL A 86 7.72 -9.97 -2.67
N ILE A 87 7.39 -10.82 -1.68
CA ILE A 87 7.55 -12.28 -1.80
C ILE A 87 6.70 -12.82 -2.95
N GLY A 88 5.43 -12.39 -3.06
CA GLY A 88 4.54 -12.77 -4.14
C GLY A 88 5.09 -12.40 -5.52
N VAL A 89 5.71 -11.23 -5.66
CA VAL A 89 6.37 -10.79 -6.90
C VAL A 89 7.57 -11.66 -7.25
N ILE A 90 8.42 -12.00 -6.28
CA ILE A 90 9.57 -12.90 -6.50
C ILE A 90 9.08 -14.28 -6.98
N LEU A 91 8.06 -14.82 -6.33
CA LEU A 91 7.46 -16.11 -6.71
C LEU A 91 6.83 -16.05 -8.10
N GLY A 92 6.14 -14.95 -8.44
CA GLY A 92 5.56 -14.74 -9.77
C GLY A 92 6.62 -14.70 -10.87
N ILE A 93 7.71 -13.96 -10.64
CA ILE A 93 8.84 -13.90 -11.58
C ILE A 93 9.45 -15.31 -11.76
N TYR A 94 9.72 -16.01 -10.65
CA TYR A 94 10.24 -17.38 -10.71
C TYR A 94 9.33 -18.32 -11.50
N GLN A 95 8.01 -18.21 -11.32
CA GLN A 95 7.03 -18.99 -12.05
C GLN A 95 7.05 -18.66 -13.55
N ASP A 96 7.13 -17.39 -13.93
CA ASP A 96 7.18 -16.98 -15.34
C ASP A 96 8.45 -17.47 -16.05
N PHE A 97 9.60 -17.45 -15.37
CA PHE A 97 10.83 -18.06 -15.88
C PHE A 97 10.67 -19.58 -16.04
N THR A 98 10.12 -20.26 -15.04
CA THR A 98 9.93 -21.72 -15.05
C THR A 98 8.99 -22.17 -16.16
N LEU A 99 7.95 -21.38 -16.46
CA LEU A 99 6.97 -21.67 -17.51
C LEU A 99 7.39 -21.16 -18.90
N GLY A 100 8.56 -20.54 -19.05
CA GLY A 100 9.02 -19.96 -20.31
C GLY A 100 8.19 -18.78 -20.81
N ARG A 101 7.46 -18.10 -19.91
CA ARG A 101 6.59 -16.95 -20.20
C ARG A 101 7.26 -15.60 -19.91
N ALA A 102 8.44 -15.62 -19.29
CA ALA A 102 9.17 -14.43 -18.92
C ALA A 102 9.50 -13.58 -20.15
N THR A 103 8.86 -12.41 -20.25
CA THR A 103 9.24 -11.34 -21.17
C THR A 103 9.77 -10.17 -20.35
N ILE A 104 10.65 -9.36 -20.94
CA ILE A 104 11.18 -8.14 -20.30
C ILE A 104 10.04 -7.25 -19.81
N LEU A 105 8.99 -7.09 -20.62
CA LEU A 105 7.84 -6.24 -20.30
C LEU A 105 7.04 -6.77 -19.10
N GLU A 106 6.74 -8.06 -19.04
CA GLU A 106 6.01 -8.64 -17.91
C GLU A 106 6.83 -8.60 -16.61
N THR A 107 8.14 -8.86 -16.69
CA THR A 107 9.04 -8.73 -15.55
C THR A 107 9.09 -7.29 -15.03
N ILE A 108 9.17 -6.29 -15.92
CA ILE A 108 9.13 -4.87 -15.53
C ILE A 108 7.81 -4.54 -14.83
N LYS A 109 6.66 -4.96 -15.38
CA LYS A 109 5.35 -4.74 -14.77
C LYS A 109 5.28 -5.30 -13.35
N LEU A 110 5.76 -6.52 -13.15
CA LEU A 110 5.81 -7.16 -11.83
C LEU A 110 6.66 -6.37 -10.83
N LEU A 111 7.82 -5.86 -11.26
CA LEU A 111 8.74 -5.08 -10.42
C LEU A 111 8.22 -3.68 -10.02
N VAL A 112 7.20 -3.16 -10.69
CA VAL A 112 6.58 -1.88 -10.30
C VAL A 112 5.57 -2.03 -9.15
N ASN A 113 5.03 -3.24 -8.91
CA ASN A 113 4.15 -3.51 -7.75
C ASN A 113 4.83 -3.16 -6.40
N PRO A 114 6.09 -3.59 -6.13
CA PRO A 114 6.84 -3.19 -4.93
C PRO A 114 7.02 -1.68 -4.75
N ILE A 115 7.14 -0.92 -5.85
CA ILE A 115 7.30 0.54 -5.79
C ILE A 115 6.00 1.17 -5.29
N GLY A 116 4.87 0.75 -5.85
CA GLY A 116 3.56 1.25 -5.42
C GLY A 116 3.21 0.86 -3.99
N SER A 117 3.55 -0.36 -3.58
CA SER A 117 3.32 -0.83 -2.21
C SER A 117 4.17 -0.06 -1.18
N TYR A 118 5.41 0.31 -1.54
CA TYR A 118 6.26 1.18 -0.72
C TYR A 118 5.66 2.59 -0.55
N ILE A 119 5.16 3.19 -1.64
CA ILE A 119 4.49 4.50 -1.59
C ILE A 119 3.26 4.45 -0.66
N ALA A 120 2.46 3.37 -0.74
CA ALA A 120 1.33 3.17 0.18
C ALA A 120 1.78 3.07 1.64
N PHE A 121 2.83 2.29 1.92
CA PHE A 121 3.40 2.17 3.26
C PHE A 121 3.84 3.52 3.83
N GLU A 122 4.57 4.33 3.06
CA GLU A 122 5.02 5.67 3.46
C GLU A 122 3.83 6.59 3.75
N SER A 123 2.80 6.59 2.90
CA SER A 123 1.58 7.39 3.14
C SER A 123 0.87 7.02 4.44
N ILE A 124 0.76 5.72 4.75
CA ILE A 124 0.17 5.25 6.00
C ILE A 124 1.05 5.60 7.21
N ARG A 125 2.38 5.52 7.05
CA ARG A 125 3.32 5.89 8.10
C ARG A 125 3.16 7.37 8.47
N GLU A 126 3.03 8.24 7.47
CA GLU A 126 2.75 9.66 7.68
C GLU A 126 1.41 9.90 8.38
N ASP A 127 0.33 9.22 7.96
CA ASP A 127 -0.98 9.29 8.61
C ASP A 127 -0.93 8.87 10.08
N VAL A 128 -0.19 7.81 10.40
CA VAL A 128 0.00 7.33 11.77
C VAL A 128 0.78 8.36 12.59
N ILE A 129 1.85 8.94 12.05
CA ILE A 129 2.64 9.97 12.73
C ILE A 129 1.82 11.24 12.96
N ALA A 130 1.01 11.66 11.98
CA ALA A 130 0.13 12.81 12.08
C ALA A 130 -0.92 12.63 13.20
N ASN A 131 -1.56 11.46 13.26
CA ASN A 131 -2.51 11.12 14.32
C ASN A 131 -1.87 11.10 15.73
N ILE A 132 -0.57 10.81 15.83
CA ILE A 132 0.18 10.88 17.10
C ILE A 132 0.48 12.33 17.50
N LYS A 133 0.81 13.20 16.53
CA LYS A 133 1.18 14.61 16.79
C LYS A 133 -0.03 15.51 17.10
N THR A 134 -1.19 15.23 16.49
CA THR A 134 -2.44 15.97 16.69
C THR A 134 -3.59 14.99 16.93
N PRO A 135 -3.83 14.55 18.18
CA PRO A 135 -4.92 13.62 18.50
C PRO A 135 -6.33 14.23 18.31
N GLU A 136 -6.45 15.51 17.96
CA GLU A 136 -7.73 16.22 17.84
C GLU A 136 -8.52 15.93 16.55
N ARG A 137 -8.09 15.00 15.69
CA ARG A 137 -8.97 14.58 14.60
C ARG A 137 -10.22 13.91 15.20
N PRO A 138 -11.43 14.38 14.85
CA PRO A 138 -12.65 13.92 15.48
C PRO A 138 -12.77 12.40 15.31
N MET A 139 -13.29 11.75 16.36
CA MET A 139 -13.76 10.37 16.34
C MET A 139 -14.59 10.10 15.09
N GLN A 140 -13.97 9.64 14.01
CA GLN A 140 -14.71 9.24 12.83
C GLN A 140 -14.32 7.88 12.30
N ASP A 141 -13.36 7.21 12.92
CA ASP A 141 -12.98 5.89 12.46
C ASP A 141 -12.88 4.92 13.62
N PHE A 142 -13.79 3.94 13.56
CA PHE A 142 -13.86 2.71 14.35
C PHE A 142 -14.43 2.85 15.75
N GLY A 143 -15.50 2.08 16.03
CA GLY A 143 -16.20 1.94 17.30
C GLY A 143 -15.33 1.44 18.47
N GLU A 144 -14.33 2.22 18.81
CA GLU A 144 -13.53 2.16 20.01
C GLU A 144 -14.11 3.16 21.00
N SER A 145 -14.23 2.76 22.27
CA SER A 145 -14.79 3.65 23.28
C SER A 145 -13.86 4.85 23.49
N ARG A 146 -14.46 6.01 23.84
CA ARG A 146 -13.70 7.21 24.19
C ARG A 146 -12.62 6.94 25.24
N GLU A 147 -12.94 6.05 26.19
CA GLU A 147 -12.05 5.67 27.28
C GLU A 147 -10.81 4.92 26.78
N ASP A 148 -10.98 3.94 25.87
CA ASP A 148 -9.86 3.18 25.30
C ASP A 148 -8.94 4.07 24.45
N TYR A 149 -9.53 5.01 23.72
CA TYR A 149 -8.78 6.02 22.98
C TYR A 149 -7.94 6.91 23.92
N MET A 150 -8.57 7.49 24.94
CA MET A 150 -7.90 8.38 25.90
C MET A 150 -6.82 7.64 26.70
N LYS A 151 -7.05 6.37 27.03
CA LYS A 151 -6.06 5.52 27.72
C LYS A 151 -4.78 5.37 26.89
N ARG A 152 -4.91 5.05 25.60
CA ARG A 152 -3.73 4.98 24.71
C ARG A 152 -3.02 6.32 24.59
N VAL A 153 -3.76 7.41 24.37
CA VAL A 153 -3.16 8.75 24.24
C VAL A 153 -2.34 9.11 25.48
N ASN A 154 -2.83 8.76 26.66
CA ASN A 154 -2.12 8.97 27.92
C ASN A 154 -0.88 8.07 28.05
N GLU A 155 -0.98 6.76 27.77
CA GLU A 155 0.18 5.85 27.78
C GLU A 155 1.30 6.31 26.82
N TYR A 156 0.94 6.81 25.64
CA TYR A 156 1.90 7.34 24.69
C TYR A 156 2.51 8.67 25.11
N ARG A 157 1.70 9.57 25.71
CA ARG A 157 2.19 10.83 26.27
C ARG A 157 3.23 10.59 27.37
N ASP A 158 3.00 9.60 28.21
CA ASP A 158 3.91 9.25 29.30
C ASP A 158 5.21 8.63 28.78
N LYS A 159 5.13 7.74 27.77
CA LYS A 159 6.34 7.23 27.08
C LYS A 159 7.16 8.35 26.42
N MET A 160 6.51 9.34 25.82
CA MET A 160 7.19 10.49 25.22
C MET A 160 7.87 11.39 26.27
N LYS A 161 7.26 11.55 27.45
CA LYS A 161 7.90 12.23 28.59
C LYS A 161 9.13 11.45 29.07
N GLU A 162 9.06 10.13 29.14
CA GLU A 162 10.17 9.27 29.54
C GLU A 162 11.35 9.32 28.53
N ILE A 163 11.05 9.32 27.23
CA ILE A 163 12.09 9.45 26.19
C ILE A 163 12.75 10.83 26.24
N LYS A 164 11.96 11.89 26.49
CA LYS A 164 12.50 13.23 26.67
C LYS A 164 13.36 13.32 27.93
N SER A 165 12.92 12.79 29.07
CA SER A 165 13.70 12.83 30.31
C SER A 165 15.02 12.07 30.17
N ARG A 166 15.04 10.91 29.51
CA ARG A 166 16.28 10.18 29.23
C ARG A 166 17.25 10.94 28.32
N LYS A 167 16.77 11.76 27.38
CA LYS A 167 17.63 12.63 26.56
C LYS A 167 18.29 13.76 27.35
N TRP A 168 17.69 14.23 28.45
CA TRP A 168 18.27 15.26 29.32
C TRP A 168 19.30 14.71 30.30
N TYR A 169 19.33 13.40 30.56
CA TYR A 169 20.33 12.76 31.45
C TYR A 169 21.63 12.33 30.74
N ASN A 170 21.67 12.38 29.40
CA ASN A 170 22.82 12.01 28.59
C ASN A 170 23.54 13.23 27.97
N VAL A 171 23.37 14.41 28.57
CA VAL A 171 24.15 15.64 28.30
C VAL A 171 24.80 16.05 29.62
#